data_AF-A0A662J6M0-F1
#
_entry.id   AF-A0A662J6M0-F1
#
_cell.length_a   1.000
_cell.length_b   1.000
_cell.length_c   1.000
_cell.angle_alpha   90.00
_cell.angle_beta   90.00
_cell.angle_gamma   90.00
#
_symmetry.space_group_name_H-M   'P 1'
#
loop_
_entity.id
_entity.type
_entity.pdbx_description
1 polymer ?
#
loop_
_entity_poly.entity_id
_entity_poly.type
_entity_poly.pdbx_seq_one_letter_code
_entity_poly.pdbx_strand_id
1 'polypeptide(L)'
;MPPPAYRERVEACNEVLAKVLAWRVDSRERVVELLRESYERRGIEPLRGWSAYNLYDKEMALLYALGKYGLGLDWSEYPYLSSIFWKEEAYEKAYRGILAGTPPPEAIKESVGELTQEAVFRVLRLAVSLVVLGFEPEEHLAKVFHASLKHMEQFKHNLFTFMRFYVALRTAEHIASGEIRSRSEKEAFKLALCLKMGAQGMAPPDDLVKLIARSVFKVGERRLLRIFS
;
A
#
# COMPACT_ATOMS: atom_id res chain seq x y z
N MET A 1 0.69 -16.31 2.74
CA MET A 1 1.54 -16.08 1.55
C MET A 1 0.96 -14.90 0.79
N PRO A 2 1.79 -13.96 0.29
CA PRO A 2 1.32 -12.84 -0.50
C PRO A 2 0.58 -13.32 -1.76
N PRO A 3 -0.46 -12.62 -2.24
CA PRO A 3 -1.16 -12.98 -3.47
C PRO A 3 -0.19 -13.11 -4.66
N PRO A 4 -0.42 -14.04 -5.61
CA PRO A 4 0.48 -14.26 -6.75
C PRO A 4 0.78 -12.98 -7.56
N ALA A 5 -0.18 -12.05 -7.60
CA ALA A 5 -0.04 -10.76 -8.27
C ALA A 5 1.11 -9.87 -7.72
N TYR A 6 1.56 -10.12 -6.48
CA TYR A 6 2.67 -9.39 -5.86
C TYR A 6 4.00 -10.13 -5.90
N ARG A 7 4.09 -11.33 -6.50
CA ARG A 7 5.28 -12.18 -6.44
C ARG A 7 6.57 -11.44 -6.87
N GLU A 8 6.58 -10.85 -8.06
CA GLU A 8 7.79 -10.17 -8.55
C GLU A 8 8.16 -8.96 -7.68
N ARG A 9 7.17 -8.29 -7.08
CA ARG A 9 7.39 -7.17 -6.16
C ARG A 9 8.03 -7.65 -4.86
N VAL A 10 7.53 -8.75 -4.30
CA VAL A 10 8.08 -9.38 -3.11
C VAL A 10 9.51 -9.83 -3.37
N GLU A 11 9.79 -10.44 -4.53
CA GLU A 11 11.15 -10.81 -4.95
C GLU A 11 12.07 -9.58 -5.06
N ALA A 12 11.58 -8.49 -5.65
CA ALA A 12 12.34 -7.24 -5.76
C ALA A 12 12.68 -6.64 -4.39
N CYS A 13 11.72 -6.66 -3.45
CA CYS A 13 11.93 -6.21 -2.08
C CYS A 13 12.88 -7.13 -1.29
N ASN A 14 12.76 -8.45 -1.45
CA ASN A 14 13.66 -9.41 -0.82
C ASN A 14 15.10 -9.25 -1.32
N GLU A 15 15.31 -8.99 -2.62
CA GLU A 15 16.63 -8.66 -3.15
C GLU A 15 17.21 -7.42 -2.48
N VAL A 16 16.39 -6.37 -2.32
CA VAL A 16 16.82 -5.11 -1.69
C VAL A 16 17.15 -5.33 -0.22
N LEU A 17 16.31 -6.02 0.53
CA LEU A 17 16.57 -6.36 1.95
C LEU A 17 17.87 -7.18 2.08
N ALA A 18 18.08 -8.17 1.23
CA ALA A 18 19.32 -8.95 1.23
C ALA A 18 20.56 -8.07 1.00
N LYS A 19 20.50 -7.11 0.08
CA LYS A 19 21.58 -6.14 -0.16
C LYS A 19 21.79 -5.20 1.02
N VAL A 20 20.71 -4.69 1.61
CA VAL A 20 20.78 -3.81 2.78
C VAL A 20 21.47 -4.53 3.94
N LEU A 21 21.10 -5.78 4.19
CA LEU A 21 21.70 -6.61 5.24
C LEU A 21 23.17 -6.95 4.95
N ALA A 22 23.48 -7.39 3.72
CA ALA A 22 24.82 -7.81 3.33
C ALA A 22 25.83 -6.65 3.28
N TRP A 23 25.40 -5.49 2.78
CA TRP A 23 26.26 -4.31 2.65
C TRP A 23 26.18 -3.36 3.84
N ARG A 24 25.35 -3.68 4.84
CA ARG A 24 25.07 -2.82 6.01
C ARG A 24 24.74 -1.39 5.61
N VAL A 25 23.86 -1.25 4.61
CA VAL A 25 23.38 0.07 4.17
C VAL A 25 22.63 0.70 5.33
N ASP A 26 22.98 1.92 5.70
CA ASP A 26 22.41 2.66 6.84
C ASP A 26 21.68 3.96 6.43
N SER A 27 21.76 4.34 5.15
CA SER A 27 21.05 5.48 4.55
C SER A 27 19.74 5.05 3.90
N ARG A 28 18.65 5.68 4.31
CA ARG A 28 17.32 5.51 3.70
C ARG A 28 17.34 5.84 2.21
N GLU A 29 17.99 6.94 1.82
CA GLU A 29 18.07 7.40 0.43
C GLU A 29 18.69 6.32 -0.46
N ARG A 30 19.75 5.67 0.05
CA ARG A 30 20.37 4.56 -0.68
C ARG A 30 19.44 3.35 -0.78
N VAL A 31 18.66 3.03 0.25
CA VAL A 31 17.67 1.94 0.18
C VAL A 31 16.56 2.24 -0.81
N VAL A 32 16.05 3.47 -0.83
CA VAL A 32 15.04 3.92 -1.81
C VAL A 32 15.58 3.79 -3.24
N GLU A 33 16.86 4.13 -3.44
CA GLU A 33 17.52 3.99 -4.73
C GLU A 33 17.69 2.51 -5.15
N LEU A 34 18.11 1.65 -4.23
CA LEU A 34 18.17 0.19 -4.48
C LEU A 34 16.81 -0.39 -4.84
N LEU A 35 15.75 0.09 -4.19
CA LEU A 35 14.37 -0.29 -4.52
C LEU A 35 13.97 0.15 -5.93
N ARG A 36 14.30 1.39 -6.30
CA ARG A 36 14.10 1.92 -7.65
C ARG A 36 14.81 1.07 -8.71
N GLU A 37 16.12 0.85 -8.54
CA GLU A 37 16.94 0.01 -9.43
C GLU A 37 16.39 -1.43 -9.56
N SER A 38 15.87 -1.98 -8.45
CA SER A 38 15.29 -3.34 -8.43
C SER A 38 13.97 -3.43 -9.19
N TYR A 39 13.12 -2.41 -9.07
CA TYR A 39 11.82 -2.31 -9.74
C TYR A 39 11.96 -2.06 -11.24
N GLU A 40 12.84 -1.12 -11.63
CA GLU A 40 13.08 -0.77 -13.03
C GLU A 40 13.63 -1.94 -13.84
N ARG A 41 14.59 -2.69 -13.29
CA ARG A 41 15.12 -3.91 -13.94
C ARG A 41 14.07 -4.98 -14.17
N ARG A 42 13.00 -4.98 -13.37
CA ARG A 42 11.87 -5.91 -13.50
C ARG A 42 10.71 -5.31 -14.28
N GLY A 43 10.74 -4.04 -14.66
CA GLY A 43 9.61 -3.35 -15.29
C GLY A 43 8.37 -3.28 -14.38
N ILE A 44 8.56 -3.17 -13.07
CA ILE A 44 7.49 -3.04 -12.07
C ILE A 44 7.38 -1.59 -11.65
N GLU A 45 6.18 -1.02 -11.65
CA GLU A 45 5.96 0.29 -11.04
C GLU A 45 5.57 0.18 -9.56
N PRO A 46 5.91 1.17 -8.71
CA PRO A 46 5.32 1.33 -7.38
C PRO A 46 3.79 1.28 -7.38
N LEU A 47 3.16 0.86 -6.28
CA LEU A 47 1.71 0.86 -6.18
C LEU A 47 1.20 2.31 -6.27
N ARG A 48 0.53 2.71 -7.35
CA ARG A 48 0.14 4.11 -7.52
C ARG A 48 -1.23 4.26 -8.15
N GLY A 49 -1.90 5.37 -7.82
CA GLY A 49 -3.02 5.86 -8.61
C GLY A 49 -2.53 6.85 -9.66
N TRP A 50 -3.26 7.95 -9.84
CA TRP A 50 -2.89 9.02 -10.76
C TRP A 50 -1.58 9.74 -10.43
N SER A 51 -1.29 9.93 -9.14
CA SER A 51 -0.08 10.64 -8.69
C SER A 51 1.17 9.77 -8.78
N ALA A 52 2.25 10.34 -9.33
CA ALA A 52 3.59 9.74 -9.36
C ALA A 52 4.59 10.40 -8.38
N TYR A 53 4.11 11.22 -7.45
CA TYR A 53 4.98 11.91 -6.50
C TYR A 53 5.56 10.96 -5.44
N ASN A 54 6.89 10.97 -5.28
CA ASN A 54 7.66 10.27 -4.25
C ASN A 54 7.28 8.78 -4.08
N LEU A 55 7.14 8.08 -5.21
CA LEU A 55 6.57 6.73 -5.24
C LEU A 55 7.43 5.66 -4.59
N TYR A 56 8.75 5.72 -4.77
CA TYR A 56 9.65 4.70 -4.22
C TYR A 56 9.79 4.83 -2.70
N ASP A 57 9.82 6.05 -2.17
CA ASP A 57 9.69 6.28 -0.72
C ASP A 57 8.30 5.84 -0.22
N LYS A 58 7.24 6.04 -1.03
CA LYS A 58 5.93 5.33 -1.04
C LYS A 58 6.01 3.83 -0.68
N GLU A 59 6.92 3.14 -1.34
CA GLU A 59 7.06 1.69 -1.30
C GLU A 59 7.94 1.20 -0.14
N MET A 60 8.61 2.10 0.58
CA MET A 60 9.33 1.74 1.81
C MET A 60 8.40 1.11 2.85
N ALA A 61 7.11 1.47 2.87
CA ALA A 61 6.11 0.81 3.71
C ALA A 61 5.94 -0.69 3.38
N LEU A 62 6.05 -1.06 2.10
CA LEU A 62 5.97 -2.45 1.65
C LEU A 62 7.26 -3.20 1.97
N LEU A 63 8.42 -2.56 1.74
CA LEU A 63 9.72 -3.09 2.10
C LEU A 63 9.84 -3.34 3.61
N TYR A 64 9.38 -2.38 4.42
CA TYR A 64 9.29 -2.48 5.88
C TYR A 64 8.41 -3.66 6.31
N ALA A 65 7.20 -3.75 5.76
CA ALA A 65 6.26 -4.83 6.09
C ALA A 65 6.86 -6.20 5.77
N LEU A 66 7.52 -6.36 4.62
CA LEU A 66 8.20 -7.61 4.27
C LEU A 66 9.40 -7.90 5.17
N GLY A 67 10.23 -6.91 5.49
CA GLY A 67 11.37 -7.10 6.38
C GLY A 67 10.92 -7.56 7.77
N LYS A 68 9.99 -6.84 8.38
CA LYS A 68 9.53 -7.10 9.74
C LYS A 68 8.64 -8.34 9.85
N TYR A 69 7.59 -8.45 9.03
CA TYR A 69 6.59 -9.50 9.14
C TYR A 69 6.84 -10.70 8.22
N GLY A 70 7.48 -10.48 7.07
CA GLY A 70 7.77 -11.54 6.11
C GLY A 70 9.05 -12.32 6.47
N LEU A 71 10.13 -11.61 6.75
CA LEU A 71 11.43 -12.18 7.09
C LEU A 71 11.67 -12.31 8.61
N GLY A 72 10.81 -11.71 9.44
CA GLY A 72 10.95 -11.75 10.90
C GLY A 72 12.17 -10.98 11.41
N LEU A 73 12.64 -9.96 10.67
CA LEU A 73 13.81 -9.20 11.08
C LEU A 73 13.50 -8.41 12.35
N ASP A 74 14.34 -8.58 13.36
CA ASP A 74 14.32 -7.78 14.57
C ASP A 74 15.31 -6.61 14.47
N TRP A 75 14.81 -5.39 14.67
CA TRP A 75 15.64 -4.19 14.66
C TRP A 75 16.64 -4.16 15.84
N SER A 76 16.39 -4.92 16.91
CA SER A 76 17.36 -5.08 17.99
C SER A 76 18.63 -5.80 17.52
N GLU A 77 18.52 -6.73 16.58
CA GLU A 77 19.64 -7.45 15.97
C GLU A 77 20.32 -6.65 14.86
N TYR A 78 19.58 -5.73 14.22
CA TYR A 78 20.06 -4.89 13.12
C TYR A 78 19.73 -3.41 13.36
N PRO A 79 20.42 -2.71 14.28
CA PRO A 79 20.04 -1.36 14.71
C PRO A 79 20.02 -0.30 13.60
N TYR A 80 20.84 -0.47 12.55
CA TYR A 80 20.85 0.44 11.38
C TYR A 80 19.55 0.36 10.56
N LEU A 81 18.73 -0.67 10.72
CA LEU A 81 17.42 -0.73 10.08
C LEU A 81 16.45 0.29 10.68
N SER A 82 16.63 0.68 11.95
CA SER A 82 15.87 1.79 12.54
C SER A 82 16.20 3.12 11.88
N SER A 83 17.46 3.39 11.47
CA SER A 83 17.77 4.64 10.73
C SER A 83 17.18 4.66 9.32
N ILE A 84 16.91 3.49 8.73
CA ILE A 84 16.26 3.37 7.42
C ILE A 84 14.73 3.52 7.56
N PHE A 85 14.14 2.82 8.53
CA PHE A 85 12.70 2.63 8.66
C PHE A 85 12.04 3.44 9.77
N TRP A 86 12.74 4.42 10.38
CA TRP A 86 12.19 5.23 11.47
C TRP A 86 10.81 5.84 11.16
N LYS A 87 10.59 6.23 9.89
CA LYS A 87 9.29 6.75 9.43
C LYS A 87 8.22 5.66 9.48
N GLU A 88 8.51 4.48 8.93
CA GLU A 88 7.58 3.36 8.91
C GLU A 88 7.29 2.83 10.32
N GLU A 89 8.27 2.84 11.22
CA GLU A 89 8.06 2.52 12.64
C GLU A 89 7.11 3.52 13.31
N ALA A 90 7.26 4.82 13.04
CA ALA A 90 6.35 5.86 13.53
C ALA A 90 4.95 5.71 12.96
N TYR A 91 4.82 5.44 11.66
CA TYR A 91 3.54 5.20 11.01
C TYR A 91 2.86 3.94 11.54
N GLU A 92 3.63 2.90 11.86
CA GLU A 92 3.11 1.69 12.46
C GLU A 92 2.59 1.92 13.88
N LYS A 93 3.33 2.66 14.71
CA LYS A 93 2.86 3.04 16.05
C LYS A 93 1.53 3.79 15.97
N ALA A 94 1.42 4.76 15.06
CA ALA A 94 0.16 5.47 14.82
C ALA A 94 -0.96 4.53 14.35
N TYR A 95 -0.67 3.65 13.38
CA TYR A 95 -1.61 2.65 12.87
C TYR A 95 -2.15 1.75 14.00
N ARG A 96 -1.27 1.21 14.83
CA ARG A 96 -1.63 0.35 15.97
C ARG A 96 -2.43 1.11 17.03
N GLY A 97 -2.05 2.35 17.33
CA GLY A 97 -2.80 3.23 18.24
C GLY A 97 -4.23 3.48 17.76
N ILE A 98 -4.42 3.75 16.47
CA ILE A 98 -5.76 3.92 15.87
C ILE A 98 -6.59 2.65 15.99
N LEU A 99 -5.99 1.48 15.73
CA LEU A 99 -6.69 0.20 15.91
C LEU A 99 -7.07 -0.08 17.35
N ALA A 100 -6.28 0.39 18.32
CA ALA A 100 -6.57 0.31 19.74
C ALA A 100 -7.63 1.34 20.22
N GLY A 101 -8.06 2.25 19.34
CA GLY A 101 -9.10 3.23 19.60
C GLY A 101 -8.63 4.66 19.83
N THR A 102 -7.32 4.93 19.78
CA THR A 102 -6.80 6.30 19.85
C THR A 102 -7.27 7.10 18.63
N PRO A 103 -7.81 8.33 18.80
CA PRO A 103 -8.17 9.19 17.69
C PRO A 103 -6.98 9.39 16.73
N PRO A 104 -7.16 9.29 15.39
CA PRO A 104 -6.06 9.42 14.44
C PRO A 104 -5.23 10.71 14.55
N PRO A 105 -5.81 11.90 14.79
CA PRO A 105 -5.02 13.11 15.04
C PRO A 105 -4.01 12.95 16.18
N GLU A 106 -4.44 12.31 17.28
CA GLU A 106 -3.63 12.08 18.48
C GLU A 106 -2.57 11.02 18.21
N ALA A 107 -2.96 9.85 17.70
CA ALA A 107 -2.05 8.75 17.40
C ALA A 107 -0.92 9.16 16.44
N ILE A 108 -1.26 9.96 15.41
CA ILE A 108 -0.28 10.50 14.46
C ILE A 108 0.63 11.52 15.13
N LYS A 109 0.07 12.47 15.90
CA LYS A 109 0.88 13.50 16.55
C LYS A 109 1.85 12.90 17.58
N GLU A 110 1.41 11.92 18.36
CA GLU A 110 2.25 11.24 19.35
C GLU A 110 3.38 10.41 18.72
N SER A 111 3.09 9.71 17.62
CA SER A 111 4.05 8.78 17.01
C SER A 111 4.96 9.43 15.97
N VAL A 112 4.40 10.34 15.16
CA VAL A 112 5.08 11.00 14.03
C VAL A 112 5.58 12.40 14.40
N GLY A 113 5.03 13.01 15.46
CA GLY A 113 5.39 14.34 15.97
C GLY A 113 4.47 15.46 15.46
N GLU A 114 3.94 15.33 14.24
CA GLU A 114 3.07 16.34 13.63
C GLU A 114 1.90 15.73 12.85
N LEU A 115 0.76 16.42 12.88
CA LEU A 115 -0.40 16.06 12.07
C LEU A 115 -0.33 16.78 10.72
N THR A 116 0.17 16.09 9.70
CA THR A 116 0.17 16.58 8.32
C THR A 116 -0.64 15.67 7.41
N GLN A 117 -1.07 16.20 6.26
CA GLN A 117 -1.75 15.40 5.25
C GLN A 117 -0.88 14.21 4.82
N GLU A 118 0.43 14.42 4.64
CA GLU A 118 1.35 13.33 4.29
C GLU A 118 1.38 12.24 5.36
N ALA A 119 1.52 12.59 6.65
CA ALA A 119 1.54 11.62 7.73
C ALA A 119 0.28 10.73 7.74
N VAL A 120 -0.91 11.32 7.57
CA VAL A 120 -2.17 10.58 7.47
C VAL A 120 -2.14 9.54 6.34
N PHE A 121 -1.74 9.96 5.14
CA PHE A 121 -1.71 9.03 4.00
C PHE A 121 -0.57 8.02 4.08
N ARG A 122 0.51 8.30 4.79
CA ARG A 122 1.59 7.33 5.06
C ARG A 122 1.14 6.21 5.99
N VAL A 123 0.39 6.56 7.04
CA VAL A 123 -0.24 5.56 7.93
C VAL A 123 -1.22 4.68 7.16
N LEU A 124 -2.11 5.28 6.36
CA LEU A 124 -3.03 4.53 5.52
C LEU A 124 -2.31 3.66 4.47
N ARG A 125 -1.20 4.14 3.93
CA ARG A 125 -0.36 3.40 2.97
C ARG A 125 0.32 2.20 3.61
N LEU A 126 0.78 2.33 4.84
CA LEU A 126 1.29 1.19 5.62
C LEU A 126 0.20 0.14 5.83
N ALA A 127 -1.01 0.57 6.24
CA ALA A 127 -2.15 -0.33 6.39
C ALA A 127 -2.48 -1.08 5.10
N VAL A 128 -2.46 -0.41 3.94
CA VAL A 128 -2.61 -1.07 2.63
C VAL A 128 -1.51 -2.10 2.41
N SER A 129 -0.25 -1.76 2.69
CA SER A 129 0.90 -2.66 2.48
C SER A 129 0.77 -3.94 3.31
N LEU A 130 0.36 -3.82 4.57
CA LEU A 130 0.11 -4.96 5.46
C LEU A 130 -1.04 -5.85 4.95
N VAL A 131 -2.14 -5.24 4.51
CA VAL A 131 -3.32 -5.97 4.00
C VAL A 131 -3.01 -6.69 2.70
N VAL A 132 -2.41 -6.02 1.71
CA VAL A 132 -2.18 -6.63 0.38
C VAL A 132 -1.14 -7.75 0.43
N LEU A 133 -0.21 -7.70 1.39
CA LEU A 133 0.75 -8.79 1.63
C LEU A 133 0.17 -9.93 2.48
N GLY A 134 -1.03 -9.74 3.05
CA GLY A 134 -1.72 -10.74 3.87
C GLY A 134 -1.20 -10.83 5.30
N PHE A 135 -0.53 -9.80 5.81
CA PHE A 135 -0.10 -9.72 7.21
C PHE A 135 -1.20 -9.22 8.14
N GLU A 136 -2.17 -8.47 7.61
CA GLU A 136 -3.29 -7.94 8.37
C GLU A 136 -4.61 -8.16 7.61
N PRO A 137 -5.73 -8.33 8.34
CA PRO A 137 -7.05 -8.44 7.72
C PRO A 137 -7.52 -7.09 7.16
N GLU A 138 -8.28 -7.12 6.07
CA GLU A 138 -8.77 -5.92 5.36
C GLU A 138 -9.66 -5.01 6.24
N GLU A 139 -10.32 -5.60 7.24
CA GLU A 139 -11.12 -4.92 8.25
C GLU A 139 -10.30 -3.91 9.05
N HIS A 140 -8.98 -4.12 9.21
CA HIS A 140 -8.11 -3.16 9.89
C HIS A 140 -7.92 -1.88 9.06
N LEU A 141 -7.75 -1.99 7.75
CA LEU A 141 -7.71 -0.81 6.87
C LEU A 141 -9.04 -0.05 6.92
N ALA A 142 -10.17 -0.76 6.89
CA ALA A 142 -11.49 -0.14 6.99
C ALA A 142 -11.64 0.64 8.31
N LYS A 143 -11.25 0.04 9.44
CA LYS A 143 -11.26 0.71 10.76
C LYS A 143 -10.44 2.00 10.77
N VAL A 144 -9.19 1.94 10.31
CA VAL A 144 -8.29 3.12 10.30
C VAL A 144 -8.80 4.20 9.36
N PHE A 145 -9.34 3.81 8.20
CA PHE A 145 -9.96 4.73 7.26
C PHE A 145 -11.18 5.44 7.85
N HIS A 146 -12.11 4.70 8.48
CA HIS A 146 -13.32 5.29 9.06
C HIS A 146 -13.02 6.16 10.28
N ALA A 147 -12.08 5.75 11.13
CA ALA A 147 -11.59 6.61 12.21
C ALA A 147 -11.01 7.91 11.63
N SER A 148 -10.22 7.80 10.55
CA SER A 148 -9.65 8.99 9.90
C SER A 148 -10.72 9.90 9.33
N LEU A 149 -11.72 9.34 8.66
CA LEU A 149 -12.84 10.10 8.10
C LEU A 149 -13.66 10.81 9.18
N LYS A 150 -13.91 10.15 10.31
CA LYS A 150 -14.66 10.70 11.45
C LYS A 150 -13.95 11.86 12.13
N HIS A 151 -12.63 11.78 12.28
CA HIS A 151 -11.87 12.73 13.08
C HIS A 151 -11.15 13.81 12.25
N MET A 152 -11.08 13.66 10.92
CA MET A 152 -10.32 14.54 10.03
C MET A 152 -11.12 14.96 8.80
N GLU A 153 -12.25 15.64 9.04
CA GLU A 153 -13.16 16.11 7.98
C GLU A 153 -12.42 17.00 6.96
N GLN A 154 -11.39 17.75 7.37
CA GLN A 154 -10.56 18.58 6.49
C GLN A 154 -9.86 17.80 5.37
N PHE A 155 -9.66 16.49 5.55
CA PHE A 155 -9.02 15.61 4.56
C PHE A 155 -10.02 14.70 3.83
N LYS A 156 -11.32 14.89 4.00
CA LYS A 156 -12.38 14.01 3.46
C LYS A 156 -12.25 13.74 1.97
N HIS A 157 -12.03 14.77 1.16
CA HIS A 157 -11.88 14.60 -0.28
C HIS A 157 -10.67 13.72 -0.65
N ASN A 158 -9.54 13.94 0.03
CA ASN A 158 -8.32 13.17 -0.17
C ASN A 158 -8.50 11.71 0.33
N LEU A 159 -9.19 11.52 1.45
CA LEU A 159 -9.56 10.19 1.97
C LEU A 159 -10.43 9.42 0.97
N PHE A 160 -11.44 10.07 0.37
CA PHE A 160 -12.27 9.42 -0.65
C PHE A 160 -11.46 9.03 -1.89
N THR A 161 -10.53 9.90 -2.29
CA THR A 161 -9.60 9.60 -3.40
C THR A 161 -8.69 8.42 -3.05
N PHE A 162 -8.21 8.34 -1.81
CA PHE A 162 -7.42 7.21 -1.33
C PHE A 162 -8.23 5.91 -1.35
N MET A 163 -9.49 5.93 -0.91
CA MET A 163 -10.34 4.74 -0.93
C MET A 163 -10.66 4.28 -2.36
N ARG A 164 -10.92 5.22 -3.29
CA ARG A 164 -11.04 4.92 -4.72
C ARG A 164 -9.77 4.24 -5.26
N PHE A 165 -8.59 4.74 -4.89
CA PHE A 165 -7.32 4.10 -5.24
C PHE A 165 -7.24 2.68 -4.68
N TYR A 166 -7.59 2.46 -3.42
CA TYR A 166 -7.56 1.12 -2.81
C TYR A 166 -8.49 0.13 -3.51
N VAL A 167 -9.74 0.53 -3.76
CA VAL A 167 -10.71 -0.31 -4.49
C VAL A 167 -10.22 -0.61 -5.91
N ALA A 168 -9.60 0.37 -6.58
CA ALA A 168 -9.03 0.17 -7.90
C ALA A 168 -7.84 -0.79 -7.88
N LEU A 169 -6.97 -0.68 -6.86
CA LEU A 169 -5.83 -1.57 -6.65
C LEU A 169 -6.27 -3.02 -6.48
N ARG A 170 -7.22 -3.27 -5.57
CA ARG A 170 -7.79 -4.61 -5.35
C ARG A 170 -8.48 -5.14 -6.60
N THR A 171 -9.27 -4.31 -7.29
CA THR A 171 -9.93 -4.73 -8.54
C THR A 171 -8.89 -5.13 -9.59
N ALA A 172 -7.84 -4.33 -9.76
CA ALA A 172 -6.75 -4.62 -10.68
C ALA A 172 -5.96 -5.89 -10.32
N GLU A 173 -5.79 -6.16 -9.01
CA GLU A 173 -5.17 -7.38 -8.49
C GLU A 173 -5.99 -8.63 -8.83
N HIS A 174 -7.31 -8.62 -8.58
CA HIS A 174 -8.21 -9.73 -8.90
C HIS A 174 -8.36 -9.92 -10.42
N ILE A 175 -8.24 -8.84 -11.20
CA ILE A 175 -8.06 -8.94 -12.66
C ILE A 175 -6.73 -9.64 -12.96
N ALA A 176 -5.62 -9.25 -12.36
CA ALA A 176 -4.33 -9.89 -12.64
C ALA A 176 -4.34 -11.39 -12.30
N SER A 177 -4.92 -11.76 -11.16
CA SER A 177 -4.91 -13.13 -10.63
C SER A 177 -5.74 -14.14 -11.43
N GLY A 178 -6.68 -13.70 -12.27
CA GLY A 178 -7.59 -14.65 -12.94
C GLY A 178 -9.01 -14.65 -12.41
N GLU A 179 -9.27 -13.97 -11.30
CA GLU A 179 -10.55 -14.04 -10.58
C GLU A 179 -11.63 -13.16 -11.21
N ILE A 180 -11.25 -12.02 -11.78
CA ILE A 180 -12.13 -11.18 -12.60
C ILE A 180 -11.83 -11.42 -14.08
N ARG A 181 -12.86 -11.83 -14.82
CA ARG A 181 -12.80 -12.27 -16.23
C ARG A 181 -13.79 -11.54 -17.12
N SER A 182 -14.83 -10.91 -16.54
CA SER A 182 -15.88 -10.18 -17.27
C SER A 182 -16.19 -8.81 -16.66
N ARG A 183 -16.90 -7.98 -17.42
CA ARG A 183 -17.41 -6.68 -16.97
C ARG A 183 -18.35 -6.79 -15.77
N SER A 184 -19.25 -7.77 -15.77
CA SER A 184 -20.21 -7.98 -14.67
C SER A 184 -19.51 -8.35 -13.37
N GLU A 185 -18.50 -9.24 -13.42
CA GLU A 185 -17.68 -9.59 -12.25
C GLU A 185 -16.91 -8.38 -11.72
N LYS A 186 -16.33 -7.56 -12.62
CA LYS A 186 -15.62 -6.33 -12.27
C LYS A 186 -16.52 -5.35 -11.51
N GLU A 187 -17.72 -5.06 -12.02
CA GLU A 187 -18.64 -4.13 -11.36
C GLU A 187 -19.19 -4.69 -10.04
N ALA A 188 -19.52 -5.99 -10.00
CA ALA A 188 -19.96 -6.66 -8.78
C ALA A 188 -18.87 -6.59 -7.70
N PHE A 189 -17.61 -6.86 -8.06
CA PHE A 189 -16.48 -6.79 -7.14
C PHE A 189 -16.27 -5.38 -6.58
N LYS A 190 -16.26 -4.35 -7.45
CA LYS A 190 -16.12 -2.94 -7.03
C LYS A 190 -17.20 -2.56 -6.01
N LEU A 191 -18.46 -2.89 -6.30
CA LEU A 191 -19.59 -2.58 -5.43
C LEU A 191 -19.50 -3.34 -4.10
N ALA A 192 -19.21 -4.64 -4.13
CA ALA A 192 -19.05 -5.45 -2.93
C ALA A 192 -17.91 -4.93 -2.04
N LEU A 193 -16.78 -4.57 -2.63
CA LEU A 193 -15.65 -4.02 -1.88
C LEU A 193 -15.98 -2.64 -1.30
N CYS A 194 -16.63 -1.76 -2.06
CA CYS A 194 -17.10 -0.48 -1.53
C CYS A 194 -18.06 -0.66 -0.34
N LEU A 195 -18.96 -1.64 -0.40
CA LEU A 195 -19.85 -1.97 0.73
C LEU A 195 -19.05 -2.44 1.94
N LYS A 196 -18.11 -3.38 1.75
CA LYS A 196 -17.26 -3.92 2.81
C LYS A 196 -16.42 -2.83 3.49
N MET A 197 -15.90 -1.89 2.71
CA MET A 197 -15.08 -0.78 3.19
C MET A 197 -15.90 0.42 3.69
N GLY A 198 -17.22 0.30 3.82
CA GLY A 198 -18.12 1.40 4.23
C GLY A 198 -18.01 2.65 3.33
N ALA A 199 -17.62 2.45 2.07
CA ALA A 199 -17.23 3.47 1.11
C ALA A 199 -18.21 3.54 -0.07
N GLN A 200 -19.51 3.49 0.26
CA GLN A 200 -20.59 3.57 -0.71
C GLN A 200 -20.47 4.87 -1.53
N GLY A 201 -20.60 4.77 -2.87
CA GLY A 201 -20.39 5.91 -3.78
C GLY A 201 -18.92 6.26 -4.07
N MET A 202 -17.95 5.51 -3.54
CA MET A 202 -16.52 5.69 -3.82
C MET A 202 -15.97 4.64 -4.80
N ALA A 203 -16.82 4.10 -5.67
CA ALA A 203 -16.38 3.19 -6.72
C ALA A 203 -15.40 3.93 -7.66
N PRO A 204 -14.25 3.32 -8.01
CA PRO A 204 -13.29 3.96 -8.88
C PRO A 204 -13.78 4.00 -10.34
N PRO A 205 -13.32 4.99 -11.12
CA PRO A 205 -13.53 4.99 -12.57
C PRO A 205 -12.69 3.89 -13.22
N ASP A 206 -13.15 3.40 -14.36
CA ASP A 206 -12.49 2.30 -15.10
C ASP A 206 -11.06 2.65 -15.53
N ASP A 207 -10.81 3.89 -15.92
CA ASP A 207 -9.48 4.33 -16.35
C ASP A 207 -8.44 4.21 -15.23
N LEU A 208 -8.85 4.43 -13.96
CA LEU A 208 -7.97 4.22 -12.81
C LEU A 208 -7.66 2.74 -12.63
N VAL A 209 -8.65 1.85 -12.79
CA VAL A 209 -8.43 0.40 -12.68
C VAL A 209 -7.53 -0.09 -13.81
N LYS A 210 -7.77 0.34 -15.06
CA LYS A 210 -6.93 0.01 -16.23
C LYS A 210 -5.50 0.48 -16.04
N LEU A 211 -5.30 1.71 -15.56
CA LEU A 211 -3.99 2.27 -15.26
C LEU A 211 -3.22 1.33 -14.32
N ILE A 212 -3.81 0.98 -13.17
CA ILE A 212 -3.17 0.13 -12.17
C ILE A 212 -2.93 -1.28 -12.71
N ALA A 213 -3.95 -1.89 -13.33
CA ALA A 213 -3.83 -3.24 -13.87
C ALA A 213 -2.69 -3.36 -14.88
N ARG A 214 -2.51 -2.36 -15.74
CA ARG A 214 -1.44 -2.32 -16.72
C ARG A 214 -0.08 -2.02 -16.09
N SER A 215 0.03 -0.97 -15.27
CA SER A 215 1.33 -0.44 -14.83
C SER A 215 1.90 -1.17 -13.60
N VAL A 216 1.03 -1.61 -12.68
CA VAL A 216 1.42 -2.27 -11.44
C VAL A 216 1.45 -3.79 -11.59
N PHE A 217 0.48 -4.35 -12.31
CA PHE A 217 0.29 -5.81 -12.43
C PHE A 217 0.52 -6.37 -13.83
N LYS A 218 0.98 -5.56 -14.78
CA LYS A 218 1.35 -5.98 -16.15
C LYS A 218 0.25 -6.75 -16.89
N VAL A 219 -1.01 -6.43 -16.61
CA VAL A 219 -2.14 -7.08 -17.29
C VAL A 219 -2.16 -6.66 -18.76
N GLY A 220 -2.16 -7.64 -19.66
CA GLY A 220 -2.11 -7.40 -21.10
C GLY A 220 -3.37 -6.75 -21.68
N GLU A 221 -3.19 -5.90 -22.69
CA GLU A 221 -4.24 -5.07 -23.31
C GLU A 221 -5.46 -5.88 -23.77
N ARG A 222 -5.26 -7.03 -24.42
CA ARG A 222 -6.36 -7.90 -24.88
C ARG A 222 -7.28 -8.33 -23.75
N ARG A 223 -6.72 -8.59 -22.57
CA ARG A 223 -7.47 -8.99 -21.38
C ARG A 223 -8.24 -7.82 -20.79
N LEU A 224 -7.61 -6.64 -20.75
CA LEU A 224 -8.28 -5.41 -20.32
C LEU A 224 -9.45 -5.07 -21.25
N LEU A 225 -9.25 -5.08 -22.57
CA LEU A 225 -10.33 -4.80 -23.53
C LEU A 225 -11.56 -5.69 -23.29
N ARG A 226 -11.36 -6.99 -23.05
CA ARG A 226 -12.47 -7.92 -22.76
C ARG A 226 -13.21 -7.62 -21.45
N ILE A 227 -12.51 -7.16 -20.42
CA ILE A 227 -13.10 -6.90 -19.09
C ILE A 227 -13.80 -5.54 -19.05
N PHE A 228 -13.36 -4.60 -19.89
CA PHE A 228 -13.82 -3.22 -19.88
C PHE A 228 -14.72 -2.82 -21.07
N SER A 229 -14.97 -3.74 -22.01
CA SER A 229 -16.07 -3.67 -22.99
C SER A 229 -17.41 -4.00 -22.32
#